data_AF-A0A6A5AL38-F1
#
_entry.id   AF-A0A6A5AL38-F1
#
_cell.length_a   1.000
_cell.length_b   1.000
_cell.length_c   1.000
_cell.angle_alpha   90.00
_cell.angle_beta   90.00
_cell.angle_gamma   90.00
#
_symmetry.space_group_name_H-M   'P 1'
#
loop_
_entity.id
_entity.type
_entity.pdbx_description
1 polymer ?
#
loop_
_entity_poly.entity_id
_entity_poly.type
_entity_poly.pdbx_seq_one_letter_code
_entity_poly.pdbx_strand_id
1 'polypeptide(L)'
;MVKLLSGLGLLVGAVLNATLVTSAPDEAVLPVLLIPGYASTQLHAWRSERCSGLGHDVAVGDRVWVNLAHLIGQQECWLKCMSLRVEDQADISCKLRAGEGISSIAELAPGLLTGPMSIVWRNVIETLTGHFDLGPHQLMVASYDWRLPPSKLQERDHFFYTLQQKIEDAVVQNQSQGIVVLAHSLGNNVFRYFLEWLQRQLHTPDAYQTWLDSHIASYFAVGSPFLGSSESIEALTSGSSVTLPLSKESLRQLQVTFGSTQWMLPFPRSPDDPKANEVLVTVRPLTNTAY
;
A
#
# COMPACT_ATOMS: atom_id res chain seq x y z
N MET A 1 18.48 74.69 55.52
CA MET A 1 19.80 74.10 55.83
C MET A 1 19.80 72.71 55.21
N VAL A 2 20.58 72.29 54.21
CA VAL A 2 21.87 72.71 53.62
C VAL A 2 21.85 72.38 52.11
N LYS A 3 22.75 73.04 51.38
CA LYS A 3 22.97 73.16 49.93
C LYS A 3 23.47 71.90 49.18
N LEU A 4 22.97 71.71 47.94
CA LEU A 4 23.67 71.54 46.63
C LEU A 4 24.84 70.53 46.46
N LEU A 5 24.71 69.57 45.51
CA LEU A 5 25.40 69.54 44.18
C LEU A 5 25.49 68.14 43.51
N SER A 6 25.00 68.10 42.26
CA SER A 6 25.52 67.43 41.03
C SER A 6 25.91 65.96 40.98
N GLY A 7 25.31 65.25 40.00
CA GLY A 7 25.90 64.08 39.35
C GLY A 7 25.03 63.61 38.18
N LEU A 8 25.36 64.04 36.95
CA LEU A 8 24.77 63.52 35.72
C LEU A 8 25.08 62.02 35.58
N GLY A 9 24.05 61.22 35.34
CA GLY A 9 24.18 59.84 34.86
C GLY A 9 23.09 59.58 33.83
N LEU A 10 23.49 59.48 32.55
CA LEU A 10 22.63 59.01 31.46
C LEU A 10 22.17 57.57 31.75
N LEU A 11 20.86 57.35 31.79
CA LEU A 11 20.29 56.02 31.58
C LEU A 11 19.40 56.09 30.33
N VAL A 12 19.97 55.56 29.25
CA VAL A 12 19.33 55.35 27.95
C VAL A 12 18.10 54.48 28.15
N GLY A 13 16.93 55.01 27.81
CA GLY A 13 15.69 54.25 27.75
C GLY A 13 15.79 53.20 26.64
N ALA A 14 15.84 51.93 27.00
CA ALA A 14 15.67 50.83 26.06
C ALA A 14 14.20 50.80 25.62
N VAL A 15 13.93 51.36 24.45
CA VAL A 15 12.67 51.12 23.73
C VAL A 15 12.72 49.68 23.24
N LEU A 16 12.02 48.78 23.93
CA LEU A 16 11.75 47.44 23.39
C LEU A 16 10.79 47.60 22.20
N ASN A 17 11.34 47.62 21.00
CA ASN A 17 10.59 47.33 19.79
C ASN A 17 10.14 45.88 19.87
N ALA A 18 8.88 45.65 20.26
CA ALA A 18 8.20 44.39 20.04
C ALA A 18 8.01 44.23 18.53
N THR A 19 9.00 43.67 17.86
CA THR A 19 8.79 43.05 16.55
C THR A 19 7.81 41.90 16.75
N LEU A 20 6.58 42.11 16.31
CA LEU A 20 5.66 41.01 16.02
C LEU A 20 6.39 40.09 15.04
N VAL A 21 6.90 38.98 15.55
CA VAL A 21 7.27 37.84 14.72
C VAL A 21 5.95 37.33 14.18
N THR A 22 5.57 37.80 13.00
CA THR A 22 4.61 37.07 12.18
C THR A 22 5.33 35.78 11.81
N SER A 23 5.01 34.68 12.52
CA SER A 23 5.32 33.36 12.00
C SER A 23 4.84 33.33 10.55
N ALA A 24 5.68 32.85 9.64
CA ALA A 24 5.16 32.41 8.34
C ALA A 24 3.92 31.54 8.63
N PRO A 25 2.86 31.61 7.81
CA PRO A 25 1.79 30.62 7.93
C PRO A 25 2.49 29.26 7.93
N ASP A 26 2.29 28.47 8.98
CA ASP A 26 2.77 27.10 9.04
C ASP A 26 2.43 26.48 7.68
N GLU A 27 3.44 26.03 6.93
CA GLU A 27 3.23 25.52 5.59
C GLU A 27 2.30 24.32 5.75
N ALA A 28 1.03 24.50 5.37
CA ALA A 28 -0.03 23.58 5.76
C ALA A 28 0.25 22.20 5.17
N VAL A 29 0.64 21.25 6.04
CA VAL A 29 1.00 19.91 5.62
C VAL A 29 -0.27 19.19 5.15
N LEU A 30 -0.28 18.80 3.88
CA LEU A 30 -1.41 18.13 3.25
C LEU A 30 -1.58 16.70 3.80
N PRO A 31 -2.82 16.20 3.92
CA PRO A 31 -3.07 14.80 4.22
C PRO A 31 -2.41 13.88 3.18
N VAL A 32 -1.95 12.71 3.63
CA VAL A 32 -1.27 11.71 2.81
C VAL A 32 -2.06 10.41 2.82
N LEU A 33 -2.32 9.88 1.63
CA LEU A 33 -2.88 8.55 1.42
C LEU A 33 -1.80 7.59 0.94
N LEU A 34 -1.56 6.53 1.70
CA LEU A 34 -0.67 5.44 1.34
C LEU A 34 -1.44 4.32 0.63
N ILE A 35 -0.96 3.90 -0.54
CA ILE A 35 -1.50 2.76 -1.28
C ILE A 35 -0.41 1.69 -1.40
N PRO A 36 -0.50 0.59 -0.61
CA PRO A 36 0.52 -0.46 -0.57
C PRO A 36 0.59 -1.24 -1.90
N GLY A 37 1.67 -2.00 -2.08
CA GLY A 37 1.89 -2.83 -3.26
C GLY A 37 1.39 -4.27 -3.09
N TYR A 38 1.85 -5.13 -3.99
CA TYR A 38 1.61 -6.57 -3.92
C TYR A 38 2.18 -7.13 -2.61
N ALA A 39 1.44 -8.03 -1.97
CA ALA A 39 1.86 -8.68 -0.73
C ALA A 39 2.24 -7.74 0.44
N SER A 40 1.85 -6.47 0.36
CA SER A 40 2.31 -5.40 1.27
C SER A 40 1.28 -5.03 2.35
N THR A 41 0.17 -5.78 2.43
CA THR A 41 -0.91 -5.59 3.39
C THR A 41 -1.17 -6.90 4.11
N GLN A 42 -1.26 -6.88 5.44
CA GLN A 42 -1.66 -8.04 6.23
C GLN A 42 -3.06 -8.53 5.83
N LEU A 43 -3.24 -9.86 5.82
CA LEU A 43 -4.54 -10.49 5.60
C LEU A 43 -4.97 -11.25 6.85
N HIS A 44 -6.20 -11.00 7.28
CA HIS A 44 -6.82 -11.59 8.46
C HIS A 44 -7.98 -12.51 8.09
N ALA A 45 -8.14 -13.58 8.85
CA ALA A 45 -9.25 -14.49 8.69
C ALA A 45 -10.57 -13.90 9.24
N TRP A 46 -11.62 -14.04 8.45
CA TRP A 46 -13.01 -13.68 8.75
C TRP A 46 -13.92 -14.91 8.86
N ARG A 47 -13.31 -16.10 8.82
CA ARG A 47 -13.96 -17.39 9.04
C ARG A 47 -12.94 -18.36 9.59
N SER A 48 -13.33 -19.13 10.60
CA SER A 48 -12.47 -20.19 11.14
C SER A 48 -12.32 -21.34 10.14
N GLU A 49 -11.12 -21.90 10.03
CA GLU A 49 -10.81 -23.08 9.25
C GLU A 49 -10.11 -24.10 10.13
N ARG A 50 -10.55 -25.36 10.04
CA ARG A 50 -9.88 -26.45 10.74
C ARG A 50 -8.67 -26.92 9.95
N CYS A 51 -7.50 -26.82 10.57
CA CYS A 51 -6.26 -27.30 10.00
C CYS A 51 -5.97 -28.71 10.52
N SER A 52 -5.61 -29.62 9.62
CA SER A 52 -5.11 -30.94 10.05
C SER A 52 -3.69 -30.81 10.62
N GLY A 53 -3.33 -31.68 11.57
CA GLY A 53 -1.98 -31.79 12.12
C GLY A 53 -1.81 -31.20 13.52
N LEU A 54 -0.57 -30.89 13.90
CA LEU A 54 -0.16 -30.50 15.27
C LEU A 54 -0.25 -29.00 15.57
N GLY A 55 -0.56 -28.17 14.58
CA GLY A 55 -0.70 -26.72 14.79
C GLY A 55 -2.12 -26.31 15.21
N HIS A 56 -2.32 -25.01 15.42
CA HIS A 56 -3.63 -24.43 15.75
C HIS A 56 -4.49 -24.20 14.51
N ASP A 57 -5.80 -24.40 14.64
CA ASP A 57 -6.79 -23.97 13.66
C ASP A 57 -6.66 -22.46 13.37
N VAL A 58 -7.07 -22.03 12.17
CA VAL A 58 -7.18 -20.60 11.87
C VAL A 58 -8.48 -20.10 12.48
N ALA A 59 -8.41 -19.11 13.36
CA ALA A 59 -9.57 -18.46 13.97
C ALA A 59 -9.90 -17.12 13.32
N VAL A 60 -11.11 -16.60 13.57
CA VAL A 60 -11.47 -15.24 13.13
C VAL A 60 -10.56 -14.22 13.82
N GLY A 61 -10.03 -13.27 13.05
CA GLY A 61 -9.08 -12.26 13.49
C GLY A 61 -7.61 -12.66 13.31
N ASP A 62 -7.32 -13.96 13.17
CA ASP A 62 -5.95 -14.44 13.00
C ASP A 62 -5.33 -13.85 11.75
N ARG A 63 -4.09 -13.38 11.87
CA ARG A 63 -3.26 -13.01 10.73
C ARG A 63 -2.83 -14.27 10.02
N VAL A 64 -3.08 -14.32 8.70
CA VAL A 64 -2.64 -15.40 7.81
C VAL A 64 -1.47 -14.93 6.94
N TRP A 65 -1.49 -13.67 6.49
CA TRP A 65 -0.37 -13.02 5.79
C TRP A 65 0.28 -11.94 6.68
N VAL A 66 1.52 -12.11 7.18
CA VAL A 66 2.35 -13.33 7.18
C VAL A 66 2.33 -13.98 8.57
N ASN A 67 2.02 -15.27 8.61
CA ASN A 67 2.09 -16.08 9.82
C ASN A 67 3.13 -17.20 9.65
N LEU A 68 4.31 -16.99 10.23
CA LEU A 68 5.43 -17.94 10.13
C LEU A 68 5.14 -19.29 10.80
N ALA A 69 4.36 -19.31 11.87
CA ALA A 69 4.01 -20.56 12.55
C ALA A 69 3.15 -21.44 11.63
N HIS A 70 2.14 -20.86 10.96
CA HIS A 70 1.35 -21.58 9.96
C HIS A 70 2.18 -21.95 8.73
N LEU A 71 3.05 -21.06 8.25
CA LEU A 71 3.93 -21.33 7.10
C LEU A 71 4.98 -22.43 7.33
N ILE A 72 5.36 -22.73 8.57
CA ILE A 72 6.35 -23.77 8.88
C ILE A 72 5.66 -25.04 9.40
N GLY A 73 4.68 -24.89 10.28
CA GLY A 73 4.02 -26.02 10.95
C GLY A 73 2.77 -26.55 10.25
N GLN A 74 2.15 -25.78 9.35
CA GLN A 74 0.88 -26.10 8.70
C GLN A 74 0.80 -25.57 7.26
N GLN A 75 1.81 -25.87 6.43
CA GLN A 75 1.92 -25.36 5.05
C GLN A 75 0.67 -25.60 4.20
N GLU A 76 0.13 -26.82 4.24
CA GLU A 76 -1.07 -27.18 3.48
C GLU A 76 -2.29 -26.34 3.88
N CYS A 77 -2.48 -26.11 5.19
CA CYS A 77 -3.59 -25.27 5.66
C CYS A 77 -3.40 -23.82 5.20
N TRP A 78 -2.18 -23.29 5.33
CA TRP A 78 -1.86 -21.94 4.88
C TRP A 78 -2.07 -21.77 3.37
N LEU A 79 -1.60 -22.71 2.55
CA LEU A 79 -1.79 -22.70 1.09
C LEU A 79 -3.28 -22.74 0.72
N LYS A 80 -4.06 -23.58 1.38
CA LYS A 80 -5.52 -23.68 1.18
C LYS A 80 -6.24 -22.39 1.57
N CYS A 81 -5.80 -21.72 2.63
CA CYS A 81 -6.37 -20.46 3.09
C CYS A 81 -5.99 -19.27 2.21
N MET A 82 -4.77 -19.26 1.67
CA MET A 82 -4.32 -18.21 0.77
C MET A 82 -4.89 -18.34 -0.64
N SER A 83 -5.13 -19.57 -1.12
CA SER A 83 -5.64 -19.84 -2.47
C SER A 83 -7.02 -19.23 -2.73
N LEU A 84 -7.19 -18.73 -3.96
CA LEU A 84 -8.47 -18.28 -4.50
C LEU A 84 -8.99 -19.26 -5.55
N ARG A 85 -10.31 -19.28 -5.74
CA ARG A 85 -10.92 -19.99 -6.86
C ARG A 85 -10.65 -19.21 -8.15
N VAL A 86 -10.12 -19.88 -9.17
CA VAL A 86 -9.63 -19.21 -10.39
C VAL A 86 -10.78 -18.53 -11.15
N GLU A 87 -11.95 -19.15 -11.20
CA GLU A 87 -13.08 -18.71 -12.02
C GLU A 87 -13.68 -17.38 -11.57
N ASP A 88 -13.82 -17.17 -10.25
CA ASP A 88 -14.54 -16.01 -9.69
C ASP A 88 -13.74 -15.23 -8.63
N GLN A 89 -12.52 -15.68 -8.32
CA GLN A 89 -11.63 -15.09 -7.33
C GLN A 89 -12.21 -15.07 -5.91
N ALA A 90 -13.13 -16.00 -5.61
CA ALA A 90 -13.64 -16.20 -4.28
C ALA A 90 -12.63 -16.94 -3.40
N ASP A 91 -12.70 -16.68 -2.09
CA ASP A 91 -11.98 -17.45 -1.08
C ASP A 91 -12.44 -18.93 -1.12
N ILE A 92 -11.49 -19.88 -1.07
CA ILE A 92 -11.81 -21.32 -1.08
C ILE A 92 -12.15 -21.83 0.32
N SER A 93 -11.28 -21.57 1.29
CA SER A 93 -11.32 -22.18 2.62
C SER A 93 -11.47 -21.12 3.71
N CYS A 94 -10.37 -20.42 4.02
CA CYS A 94 -10.40 -19.25 4.85
C CYS A 94 -11.01 -18.08 4.07
N LYS A 95 -11.95 -17.35 4.69
CA LYS A 95 -12.40 -16.05 4.19
C LYS A 95 -11.37 -15.01 4.65
N LEU A 96 -10.56 -14.43 3.76
CA LEU A 96 -9.53 -13.46 4.17
C LEU A 96 -9.89 -12.03 3.77
N ARG A 97 -9.57 -11.05 4.61
CA ARG A 97 -9.71 -9.61 4.28
C ARG A 97 -8.45 -8.86 4.67
N ALA A 98 -8.24 -7.74 4.00
CA ALA A 98 -7.18 -6.79 4.34
C ALA A 98 -7.34 -6.29 5.78
N GLY A 99 -6.23 -6.17 6.50
CA GLY A 99 -6.20 -5.41 7.74
C GLY A 99 -6.32 -3.90 7.45
N GLU A 100 -6.70 -3.13 8.45
CA GLU A 100 -6.91 -1.68 8.33
C GLU A 100 -5.79 -0.85 8.99
N GLY A 101 -5.61 0.37 8.51
CA GLY A 101 -4.70 1.37 9.10
C GLY A 101 -3.21 1.07 8.98
N ILE A 102 -2.39 1.89 9.63
CA ILE A 102 -0.91 1.81 9.55
C ILE A 102 -0.36 0.45 10.01
N SER A 103 -1.00 -0.18 11.00
CA SER A 103 -0.57 -1.47 11.54
C SER A 103 -0.66 -2.62 10.53
N SER A 104 -1.49 -2.50 9.49
CA SER A 104 -1.62 -3.55 8.48
C SER A 104 -0.56 -3.47 7.38
N ILE A 105 0.20 -2.37 7.29
CA ILE A 105 1.21 -2.16 6.25
C ILE A 105 2.61 -1.82 6.79
N ALA A 106 2.74 -1.40 8.06
CA ALA A 106 4.04 -1.02 8.62
C ALA A 106 5.01 -2.21 8.65
N GLU A 107 4.52 -3.34 9.16
CA GLU A 107 5.19 -4.64 9.20
C GLU A 107 4.23 -5.73 8.74
N LEU A 108 4.71 -6.82 8.13
CA LEU A 108 3.84 -7.97 7.77
C LEU A 108 3.77 -9.04 8.87
N ALA A 109 4.78 -9.13 9.73
CA ALA A 109 4.85 -10.07 10.83
C ALA A 109 5.37 -9.39 12.12
N PRO A 110 4.55 -8.57 12.79
CA PRO A 110 4.87 -8.00 14.09
C PRO A 110 5.39 -9.01 15.10
N GLY A 111 6.38 -8.60 15.89
CA GLY A 111 7.03 -9.40 16.92
C GLY A 111 8.48 -8.98 17.13
N LEU A 112 9.06 -9.33 18.29
CA LEU A 112 10.41 -8.92 18.66
C LEU A 112 11.46 -9.34 17.61
N LEU A 113 11.32 -10.54 17.04
CA LEU A 113 12.25 -11.08 16.05
C LEU A 113 11.79 -10.82 14.61
N THR A 114 10.49 -10.95 14.34
CA THR A 114 9.94 -10.96 12.99
C THR A 114 9.58 -9.59 12.46
N GLY A 115 9.30 -8.62 13.35
CA GLY A 115 8.94 -7.25 13.00
C GLY A 115 10.02 -6.54 12.20
N PRO A 116 11.28 -6.46 12.69
CA PRO A 116 12.39 -5.84 11.95
C PRO A 116 12.65 -6.46 10.57
N MET A 117 12.40 -7.77 10.40
CA MET A 117 12.61 -8.48 9.13
C MET A 117 11.44 -8.34 8.15
N SER A 118 10.30 -7.80 8.59
CA SER A 118 9.07 -7.72 7.80
C SER A 118 8.59 -6.28 7.63
N ILE A 119 9.50 -5.30 7.77
CA ILE A 119 9.23 -3.88 7.50
C ILE A 119 8.83 -3.70 6.05
N VAL A 120 7.71 -3.01 5.83
CA VAL A 120 7.30 -2.56 4.49
C VAL A 120 7.16 -1.05 4.50
N TRP A 121 6.21 -0.50 5.26
CA TRP A 121 5.95 0.94 5.29
C TRP A 121 6.41 1.66 6.55
N ARG A 122 6.88 0.95 7.59
CA ARG A 122 7.18 1.56 8.90
C ARG A 122 8.06 2.81 8.79
N ASN A 123 9.17 2.73 8.06
CA ASN A 123 10.12 3.85 7.95
C ASN A 123 9.51 5.07 7.24
N VAL A 124 8.67 4.84 6.23
CA VAL A 124 7.93 5.91 5.54
C VAL A 124 6.92 6.54 6.50
N ILE A 125 6.18 5.71 7.23
CA ILE A 125 5.20 6.16 8.23
C ILE A 125 5.91 6.98 9.32
N GLU A 126 7.02 6.49 9.87
CA GLU A 126 7.82 7.21 10.89
C GLU A 126 8.35 8.54 10.37
N THR A 127 8.74 8.61 9.09
CA THR A 127 9.14 9.86 8.46
C THR A 127 7.94 10.81 8.35
N LEU A 128 6.79 10.34 7.89
CA LEU A 128 5.58 11.13 7.75
C LEU A 128 5.05 11.65 9.10
N THR A 129 5.03 10.82 10.14
CA THR A 129 4.56 11.22 11.47
C THR A 129 5.60 11.97 12.29
N GLY A 130 6.90 11.70 12.08
CA GLY A 130 7.96 12.28 12.88
C GLY A 130 8.56 13.56 12.30
N HIS A 131 8.77 13.60 10.98
CA HIS A 131 9.35 14.77 10.31
C HIS A 131 8.27 15.78 9.88
N PHE A 132 7.12 15.29 9.41
CA PHE A 132 6.02 16.14 8.92
C PHE A 132 4.86 16.28 9.92
N ASP A 133 4.98 15.68 11.10
CA ASP A 133 4.00 15.75 12.19
C ASP A 133 2.56 15.38 11.76
N LEU A 134 2.41 14.43 10.81
CA LEU A 134 1.09 14.01 10.35
C LEU A 134 0.33 13.28 11.45
N GLY A 135 -0.86 13.81 11.77
CA GLY A 135 -1.79 13.18 12.70
C GLY A 135 -2.57 12.00 12.10
N PRO A 136 -3.31 11.25 12.94
CA PRO A 136 -4.10 10.09 12.50
C PRO A 136 -5.17 10.38 11.43
N HIS A 137 -5.70 11.61 11.38
CA HIS A 137 -6.69 12.03 10.38
C HIS A 137 -6.04 12.58 9.10
N GLN A 138 -4.73 12.80 9.11
CA GLN A 138 -3.97 13.26 7.95
C GLN A 138 -3.26 12.09 7.26
N LEU A 139 -2.86 11.05 7.97
CA LEU A 139 -2.23 9.86 7.39
C LEU A 139 -3.23 8.71 7.21
N MET A 140 -3.64 8.49 5.97
CA MET A 140 -4.57 7.44 5.58
C MET A 140 -3.85 6.27 4.92
N VAL A 141 -4.44 5.09 5.03
CA VAL A 141 -3.98 3.88 4.34
C VAL A 141 -5.13 3.28 3.54
N ALA A 142 -4.93 3.01 2.26
CA ALA A 142 -5.85 2.26 1.40
C ALA A 142 -5.43 0.79 1.36
N SER A 143 -5.64 0.07 2.46
CA SER A 143 -5.34 -1.36 2.53
C SER A 143 -6.34 -2.17 1.71
N TYR A 144 -5.85 -3.18 0.99
CA TYR A 144 -6.67 -4.02 0.11
C TYR A 144 -6.16 -5.46 0.03
N ASP A 145 -7.02 -6.37 -0.41
CA ASP A 145 -6.65 -7.77 -0.68
C ASP A 145 -5.89 -7.84 -2.00
N TRP A 146 -4.57 -7.79 -1.89
CA TRP A 146 -3.64 -7.74 -3.02
C TRP A 146 -3.62 -8.99 -3.89
N ARG A 147 -4.34 -10.06 -3.51
CA ARG A 147 -4.50 -11.27 -4.34
C ARG A 147 -5.49 -11.06 -5.49
N LEU A 148 -6.41 -10.11 -5.32
CA LEU A 148 -7.54 -9.91 -6.23
C LEU A 148 -7.18 -9.09 -7.47
N PRO A 149 -7.85 -9.35 -8.61
CA PRO A 149 -7.87 -8.42 -9.72
C PRO A 149 -8.72 -7.18 -9.36
N PRO A 150 -8.51 -6.05 -10.06
CA PRO A 150 -9.09 -4.77 -9.64
C PRO A 150 -10.63 -4.75 -9.68
N SER A 151 -11.27 -5.45 -10.61
CA SER A 151 -12.75 -5.55 -10.65
C SER A 151 -13.31 -6.16 -9.35
N LYS A 152 -12.63 -7.18 -8.81
CA LYS A 152 -13.05 -7.88 -7.60
C LYS A 152 -12.79 -7.06 -6.34
N LEU A 153 -11.83 -6.15 -6.34
CA LEU A 153 -11.67 -5.18 -5.24
C LEU A 153 -12.95 -4.37 -5.03
N GLN A 154 -13.61 -3.95 -6.12
CA GLN A 154 -14.89 -3.25 -6.00
C GLN A 154 -16.08 -4.17 -5.79
N GLU A 155 -16.22 -5.23 -6.60
CA GLU A 155 -17.39 -6.11 -6.55
C GLU A 155 -17.52 -6.84 -5.21
N ARG A 156 -16.39 -7.27 -4.63
CA ARG A 156 -16.38 -8.09 -3.41
C ARG A 156 -16.25 -7.25 -2.14
N ASP A 157 -15.38 -6.23 -2.19
CA ASP A 157 -14.93 -5.52 -0.99
C ASP A 157 -15.33 -4.03 -1.00
N HIS A 158 -16.04 -3.55 -2.03
CA HIS A 158 -16.44 -2.14 -2.18
C HIS A 158 -15.27 -1.14 -2.03
N PHE A 159 -14.07 -1.58 -2.44
CA PHE A 159 -12.83 -0.87 -2.14
C PHE A 159 -12.76 0.53 -2.76
N PHE A 160 -13.11 0.70 -4.04
CA PHE A 160 -12.99 2.01 -4.70
C PHE A 160 -14.04 3.01 -4.22
N TYR A 161 -15.24 2.54 -3.91
CA TYR A 161 -16.25 3.40 -3.27
C TYR A 161 -15.76 3.89 -1.90
N THR A 162 -15.24 2.97 -1.08
CA THR A 162 -14.69 3.31 0.25
C THR A 162 -13.48 4.25 0.11
N LEU A 163 -12.63 4.04 -0.90
CA LEU A 163 -11.48 4.89 -1.18
C LEU A 163 -11.89 6.31 -1.55
N GLN A 164 -12.90 6.46 -2.42
CA GLN A 164 -13.44 7.78 -2.78
C GLN A 164 -13.91 8.52 -1.52
N GLN A 165 -14.76 7.88 -0.70
CA GLN A 165 -15.27 8.48 0.54
C GLN A 165 -14.13 8.85 1.50
N LYS A 166 -13.12 7.99 1.64
CA LYS A 166 -11.95 8.26 2.47
C LYS A 166 -11.17 9.50 2.03
N ILE A 167 -11.03 9.72 0.73
CA ILE A 167 -10.37 10.90 0.17
C ILE A 167 -11.21 12.15 0.41
N GLU A 168 -12.52 12.10 0.12
CA GLU A 168 -13.47 13.20 0.35
C GLU A 168 -13.51 13.61 1.82
N ASP A 169 -13.62 12.64 2.73
CA ASP A 169 -13.61 12.85 4.17
C ASP A 169 -12.32 13.51 4.64
N ALA A 170 -11.16 13.10 4.12
CA ALA A 170 -9.89 13.66 4.54
C ALA A 170 -9.70 15.10 4.08
N VAL A 171 -10.18 15.45 2.89
CA VAL A 171 -10.19 16.84 2.40
C VAL A 171 -11.04 17.71 3.32
N VAL A 172 -12.25 17.24 3.67
CA VAL A 172 -13.17 17.96 4.55
C VAL A 172 -12.62 18.10 5.97
N GLN A 173 -12.16 17.00 6.58
CA GLN A 173 -11.69 16.97 7.97
C GLN A 173 -10.44 17.82 8.18
N ASN A 174 -9.55 17.88 7.19
CA ASN A 174 -8.31 18.63 7.29
C ASN A 174 -8.39 20.02 6.65
N GLN A 175 -9.56 20.42 6.13
CA GLN A 175 -9.78 21.69 5.43
C GLN A 175 -8.73 21.94 4.33
N SER A 176 -8.32 20.88 3.64
CA SER A 176 -7.25 20.92 2.64
C SER A 176 -7.79 21.14 1.24
N GLN A 177 -6.94 21.58 0.31
CA GLN A 177 -7.27 21.67 -1.13
C GLN A 177 -6.80 20.40 -1.85
N GLY A 178 -7.20 19.25 -1.33
CA GLY A 178 -6.77 17.94 -1.79
C GLY A 178 -5.72 17.27 -0.91
N ILE A 179 -5.35 16.06 -1.30
CA ILE A 179 -4.42 15.19 -0.57
C ILE A 179 -3.23 14.79 -1.44
N VAL A 180 -2.17 14.33 -0.79
CA VAL A 180 -1.03 13.68 -1.44
C VAL A 180 -1.29 12.17 -1.49
N VAL A 181 -1.20 11.59 -2.69
CA VAL A 181 -1.30 10.14 -2.87
C VAL A 181 0.10 9.57 -3.07
N LEU A 182 0.49 8.60 -2.25
CA LEU A 182 1.74 7.85 -2.37
C LEU A 182 1.43 6.38 -2.62
N ALA A 183 1.67 5.92 -3.84
CA ALA A 183 1.40 4.54 -4.23
C ALA A 183 2.69 3.78 -4.56
N HIS A 184 2.80 2.54 -4.08
CA HIS A 184 3.96 1.69 -4.32
C HIS A 184 3.63 0.47 -5.18
N SER A 185 4.48 0.18 -6.17
CA SER A 185 4.38 -1.04 -6.99
C SER A 185 2.96 -1.25 -7.54
N LEU A 186 2.32 -2.41 -7.29
CA LEU A 186 0.95 -2.72 -7.67
C LEU A 186 -0.08 -1.66 -7.24
N GLY A 187 0.15 -0.97 -6.12
CA GLY A 187 -0.72 0.10 -5.63
C GLY A 187 -0.91 1.22 -6.65
N ASN A 188 0.07 1.46 -7.53
CA ASN A 188 -0.03 2.42 -8.63
C ASN A 188 -1.09 2.00 -9.65
N ASN A 189 -1.15 0.72 -9.99
CA ASN A 189 -2.17 0.18 -10.89
C ASN A 189 -3.55 0.16 -10.22
N VAL A 190 -3.61 -0.04 -8.90
CA VAL A 190 -4.86 0.08 -8.12
C VAL A 190 -5.37 1.52 -8.16
N PHE A 191 -4.50 2.51 -7.93
CA PHE A 191 -4.87 3.91 -8.02
C PHE A 191 -5.28 4.30 -9.44
N ARG A 192 -4.54 3.86 -10.46
CA ARG A 192 -4.91 4.07 -11.87
C ARG A 192 -6.29 3.49 -12.18
N TYR A 193 -6.59 2.28 -11.70
CA TYR A 193 -7.91 1.68 -11.89
C TYR A 193 -9.00 2.44 -11.13
N PHE A 194 -8.72 2.92 -9.92
CA PHE A 194 -9.62 3.79 -9.16
C PHE A 194 -10.02 5.03 -9.96
N LEU A 195 -9.06 5.70 -10.60
CA LEU A 195 -9.32 6.88 -11.44
C LEU A 195 -10.26 6.56 -12.62
N GLU A 196 -10.01 5.46 -13.33
CA GLU A 196 -10.88 4.97 -14.41
C GLU A 196 -12.28 4.58 -13.92
N TRP A 197 -12.36 3.94 -12.75
CA TRP A 197 -13.62 3.59 -12.10
C TRP A 197 -14.39 4.87 -11.73
N LEU A 198 -13.72 5.86 -11.15
CA LEU A 198 -14.30 7.13 -10.70
C LEU A 198 -14.81 7.95 -11.88
N GLN A 199 -14.06 8.02 -12.98
CA GLN A 199 -14.50 8.70 -14.21
C GLN A 199 -15.84 8.14 -14.71
N ARG A 200 -16.06 6.82 -14.59
CA ARG A 200 -17.32 6.18 -14.95
C ARG A 200 -18.45 6.49 -13.96
N GLN A 201 -18.14 6.64 -12.67
CA GLN A 201 -19.13 7.00 -11.64
C GLN A 201 -19.62 8.45 -11.77
N LEU A 202 -18.72 9.40 -12.10
CA LEU A 202 -19.06 10.82 -12.16
C LEU A 202 -19.75 11.24 -13.48
N HIS A 203 -19.85 10.32 -14.45
CA HIS A 203 -20.61 10.40 -15.70
C HIS A 203 -20.27 11.54 -16.68
N THR A 204 -19.62 12.63 -16.25
CA THR A 204 -19.19 13.73 -17.11
C THR A 204 -17.69 14.03 -16.93
N PRO A 205 -16.98 14.43 -18.00
CA PRO A 205 -15.58 14.84 -17.90
C PRO A 205 -15.35 16.00 -16.94
N ASP A 206 -16.26 16.97 -16.92
CA ASP A 206 -16.15 18.18 -16.08
C ASP A 206 -16.28 17.85 -14.59
N ALA A 207 -17.21 16.96 -14.22
CA ALA A 207 -17.36 16.53 -12.83
C ALA A 207 -16.13 15.74 -12.36
N TYR A 208 -15.59 14.87 -13.21
CA TYR A 208 -14.36 14.13 -12.93
C TYR A 208 -13.16 15.05 -12.74
N GLN A 209 -12.95 16.02 -13.65
CA GLN A 209 -11.86 16.97 -13.54
C GLN A 209 -12.01 17.85 -12.29
N THR A 210 -13.21 18.34 -12.01
CA THR A 210 -13.51 19.11 -10.79
C THR A 210 -13.19 18.31 -9.55
N TRP A 211 -13.53 17.01 -9.52
CA TRP A 211 -13.21 16.15 -8.40
C TRP A 211 -11.69 16.01 -8.23
N LEU A 212 -10.94 15.76 -9.30
CA LEU A 212 -9.48 15.66 -9.23
C LEU A 212 -8.84 16.94 -8.71
N ASP A 213 -9.22 18.09 -9.27
CA ASP A 213 -8.67 19.40 -8.93
C ASP A 213 -8.95 19.79 -7.47
N SER A 214 -10.01 19.25 -6.86
CA SER A 214 -10.40 19.54 -5.47
C SER A 214 -9.93 18.49 -4.46
N HIS A 215 -9.57 17.28 -4.89
CA HIS A 215 -9.27 16.17 -3.99
C HIS A 215 -7.84 15.63 -4.09
N ILE A 216 -7.14 15.80 -5.21
CA ILE A 216 -5.80 15.26 -5.42
C ILE A 216 -4.82 16.41 -5.65
N ALA A 217 -4.04 16.75 -4.64
CA ALA A 217 -3.03 17.80 -4.74
C ALA A 217 -1.76 17.31 -5.44
N SER A 218 -1.36 16.06 -5.19
CA SER A 218 -0.17 15.46 -5.80
C SER A 218 -0.23 13.93 -5.78
N TYR A 219 0.42 13.31 -6.76
CA TYR A 219 0.54 11.85 -6.86
C TYR A 219 2.01 11.45 -7.04
N PHE A 220 2.52 10.65 -6.11
CA PHE A 220 3.85 10.09 -6.13
C PHE A 220 3.78 8.59 -6.44
N ALA A 221 4.21 8.25 -7.65
CA ALA A 221 4.23 6.89 -8.15
C ALA A 221 5.59 6.22 -7.90
N VAL A 222 5.68 5.35 -6.89
CA VAL A 222 6.94 4.69 -6.51
C VAL A 222 7.00 3.29 -7.11
N GLY A 223 7.95 3.05 -8.01
CA GLY A 223 8.18 1.74 -8.62
C GLY A 223 6.98 1.22 -9.43
N SER A 224 6.27 2.10 -10.14
CA SER A 224 5.00 1.81 -10.81
C SER A 224 5.15 0.89 -12.04
N PRO A 225 4.55 -0.32 -12.05
CA PRO A 225 4.59 -1.22 -13.19
C PRO A 225 3.36 -0.98 -14.10
N PHE A 226 3.19 0.23 -14.63
CA PHE A 226 1.97 0.59 -15.39
C PHE A 226 1.70 -0.29 -16.61
N LEU A 227 2.75 -0.87 -17.20
CA LEU A 227 2.69 -1.78 -18.36
C LEU A 227 2.96 -3.24 -17.98
N GLY A 228 2.77 -3.60 -16.71
CA GLY A 228 3.07 -4.93 -16.19
C GLY A 228 4.51 -5.11 -15.70
N SER A 229 4.85 -6.33 -15.30
CA SER A 229 6.19 -6.73 -14.84
C SER A 229 6.55 -8.13 -15.35
N SER A 230 7.82 -8.33 -15.74
CA SER A 230 8.35 -9.66 -16.08
C SER A 230 8.35 -10.61 -14.88
N GLU A 231 8.39 -10.09 -13.66
CA GLU A 231 8.31 -10.89 -12.41
C GLU A 231 7.02 -11.70 -12.34
N SER A 232 5.91 -11.18 -12.89
CA SER A 232 4.64 -11.91 -12.97
C SER A 232 4.76 -13.17 -13.84
N ILE A 233 5.56 -13.12 -14.91
CA ILE A 233 5.84 -14.29 -15.75
C ILE A 233 6.69 -15.29 -14.96
N GLU A 234 7.72 -14.82 -14.25
CA GLU A 234 8.59 -15.67 -13.43
C GLU A 234 7.79 -16.39 -12.32
N ALA A 235 6.89 -15.67 -11.65
CA ALA A 235 5.99 -16.20 -10.62
C ALA A 235 5.06 -17.30 -11.17
N LEU A 236 4.46 -17.09 -12.35
CA LEU A 236 3.55 -18.04 -12.98
C LEU A 236 4.26 -19.27 -13.56
N THR A 237 5.51 -19.13 -14.00
CA THR A 237 6.27 -20.20 -14.66
C THR A 237 7.11 -21.02 -13.69
N SER A 238 7.82 -20.38 -12.78
CA SER A 238 8.81 -21.02 -11.92
C SER A 238 8.49 -20.97 -10.43
N GLY A 239 7.46 -20.20 -10.02
CA GLY A 239 7.13 -19.99 -8.61
C GLY A 239 8.18 -19.20 -7.83
N SER A 240 9.12 -18.55 -8.55
CA SER A 240 9.99 -17.54 -7.97
C SER A 240 9.12 -16.35 -7.57
N SER A 241 8.89 -16.21 -6.28
CA SER A 241 8.17 -15.10 -5.69
C SER A 241 8.81 -14.77 -4.34
N VAL A 242 8.14 -13.94 -3.54
CA VAL A 242 8.48 -13.62 -2.13
C VAL A 242 9.16 -14.79 -1.43
N THR A 243 10.30 -14.53 -0.77
CA THR A 243 11.13 -15.54 -0.09
C THR A 243 10.39 -16.14 1.11
N LEU A 244 9.50 -17.09 0.82
CA LEU A 244 8.75 -17.87 1.80
C LEU A 244 9.38 -19.26 1.93
N PRO A 245 9.26 -19.92 3.09
CA PRO A 245 9.77 -21.28 3.31
C PRO A 245 8.87 -22.35 2.63
N LEU A 246 8.50 -22.14 1.36
CA LEU A 246 7.63 -22.99 0.57
C LEU A 246 8.37 -23.51 -0.67
N SER A 247 7.92 -24.64 -1.20
CA SER A 247 8.45 -25.13 -2.47
C SER A 247 8.08 -24.17 -3.60
N LYS A 248 8.96 -24.07 -4.62
CA LYS A 248 8.67 -23.31 -5.84
C LYS A 248 7.39 -23.80 -6.52
N GLU A 249 7.12 -25.10 -6.49
CA GLU A 249 5.90 -25.67 -7.04
C GLU A 249 4.65 -25.14 -6.33
N SER A 250 4.64 -25.17 -5.00
CA SER A 250 3.52 -24.66 -4.18
C SER A 250 3.31 -23.17 -4.41
N LEU A 251 4.39 -22.39 -4.45
CA LEU A 251 4.31 -20.95 -4.75
C LEU A 251 3.74 -20.71 -6.15
N ARG A 252 4.21 -21.43 -7.16
CA ARG A 252 3.69 -21.33 -8.54
C ARG A 252 2.18 -21.62 -8.58
N GLN A 253 1.75 -22.72 -7.95
CA GLN A 253 0.33 -23.08 -7.89
C GLN A 253 -0.50 -22.01 -7.19
N LEU A 254 0.01 -21.44 -6.10
CA LEU A 254 -0.65 -20.35 -5.39
C LEU A 254 -0.78 -19.10 -6.27
N GLN A 255 0.30 -18.70 -6.95
CA GLN A 255 0.34 -17.52 -7.83
C GLN A 255 -0.66 -17.60 -8.98
N VAL A 256 -0.90 -18.81 -9.52
CA VAL A 256 -1.91 -19.03 -10.56
C VAL A 256 -3.32 -18.68 -10.07
N THR A 257 -3.60 -18.78 -8.77
CA THR A 257 -4.91 -18.45 -8.22
C THR A 257 -5.15 -16.94 -8.09
N PHE A 258 -4.09 -16.14 -8.05
CA PHE A 258 -4.18 -14.70 -7.81
C PHE A 258 -4.40 -13.94 -9.11
N GLY A 259 -5.60 -13.40 -9.29
CA GLY A 259 -5.93 -12.57 -10.45
C GLY A 259 -5.11 -11.29 -10.52
N SER A 260 -4.55 -10.82 -9.40
CA SER A 260 -3.57 -9.73 -9.38
C SER A 260 -2.29 -10.08 -10.16
N THR A 261 -1.84 -11.33 -10.11
CA THR A 261 -0.61 -11.77 -10.79
C THR A 261 -0.82 -11.76 -12.31
N GLN A 262 -1.99 -12.20 -12.76
CA GLN A 262 -2.38 -12.14 -14.17
C GLN A 262 -2.56 -10.69 -14.64
N TRP A 263 -3.15 -9.83 -13.82
CA TRP A 263 -3.28 -8.40 -14.09
C TRP A 263 -1.92 -7.72 -14.29
N MET A 264 -0.87 -8.25 -13.66
CA MET A 264 0.49 -7.73 -13.74
C MET A 264 1.34 -8.32 -14.87
N LEU A 265 0.75 -9.09 -15.79
CA LEU A 265 1.46 -9.55 -16.98
C LEU A 265 1.89 -8.35 -17.85
N PRO A 266 3.09 -8.40 -18.46
CA PRO A 266 3.58 -7.32 -19.30
C PRO A 266 2.77 -7.24 -20.60
N PHE A 267 2.49 -6.00 -21.03
CA PHE A 267 1.84 -5.73 -22.31
C PHE A 267 2.51 -4.53 -22.99
N PRO A 268 2.53 -4.48 -24.34
CA PRO A 268 3.18 -3.40 -25.07
C PRO A 268 2.43 -2.08 -24.88
N ARG A 269 3.14 -0.95 -25.00
CA ARG A 269 2.53 0.38 -24.90
C ARG A 269 1.51 0.63 -26.02
N SER A 270 1.75 0.07 -27.19
CA SER A 270 0.92 0.18 -28.38
C SER A 270 1.15 -1.02 -29.30
N PRO A 271 0.24 -1.29 -30.27
CA PRO A 271 0.44 -2.36 -31.25
C PRO A 271 1.76 -2.24 -32.04
N ASP A 272 2.20 -1.01 -32.33
CA ASP A 272 3.43 -0.73 -33.09
C ASP A 272 4.68 -0.54 -32.21
N ASP A 273 4.61 -0.92 -30.92
CA ASP A 273 5.76 -0.77 -30.01
C ASP A 273 6.93 -1.64 -30.52
N PRO A 274 8.12 -1.07 -30.78
CA PRO A 274 9.27 -1.83 -31.28
C PRO A 274 9.70 -2.94 -30.31
N LYS A 275 9.33 -2.83 -29.02
CA LYS A 275 9.61 -3.84 -28.00
C LYS A 275 8.52 -4.91 -27.87
N ALA A 276 7.42 -4.81 -28.60
CA ALA A 276 6.33 -5.78 -28.53
C ALA A 276 6.75 -7.22 -28.86
N ASN A 277 7.82 -7.37 -29.65
CA ASN A 277 8.38 -8.67 -30.05
C ASN A 277 9.65 -9.06 -29.25
N GLU A 278 9.99 -8.34 -28.18
CA GLU A 278 11.11 -8.73 -27.32
C GLU A 278 10.82 -10.06 -26.61
N VAL A 279 11.80 -10.96 -26.63
CA VAL A 279 11.70 -12.26 -25.97
C VAL A 279 11.82 -12.06 -24.46
N LEU A 280 10.73 -12.33 -23.73
CA LEU A 280 10.69 -12.19 -22.27
C LEU A 280 11.19 -13.44 -21.53
N VAL A 281 11.01 -14.63 -22.11
CA VAL A 281 11.43 -15.90 -21.52
C VAL A 281 12.17 -16.73 -22.55
N THR A 282 13.39 -17.12 -22.21
CA THR A 282 14.18 -18.08 -22.99
C THR A 282 14.33 -19.37 -22.22
N VAL A 283 13.91 -20.49 -22.81
CA VAL A 283 14.16 -21.82 -22.26
C VAL A 283 15.39 -22.39 -22.95
N ARG A 284 16.43 -22.75 -22.19
CA ARG A 284 17.60 -23.43 -22.73
C ARG A 284 17.40 -24.95 -22.64
N PRO A 285 17.64 -25.72 -23.72
CA PRO A 285 17.68 -27.16 -23.62
C PRO A 285 18.77 -27.58 -22.65
N LEU A 286 18.51 -28.60 -21.84
CA LEU A 286 19.57 -29.30 -21.12
C LEU A 286 20.45 -29.99 -22.17
N THR A 287 21.60 -29.42 -22.48
CA THR A 287 22.60 -30.12 -23.28
C THR A 287 23.12 -31.27 -22.43
N ASN A 288 22.73 -32.50 -22.78
CA ASN A 288 23.35 -33.71 -22.27
C ASN A 288 24.82 -33.75 -22.75
N THR A 289 25.71 -33.04 -22.07
CA THR A 289 27.15 -33.30 -22.14
C THR A 289 27.52 -34.19 -20.96
N ALA A 290 27.13 -35.45 -21.09
CA ALA A 290 27.71 -36.57 -20.37
C ALA A 290 27.92 -37.68 -21.40
N TYR A 291 29.09 -37.63 -22.05
CA TYR A 291 29.76 -38.78 -22.66
C TYR A 291 31.19 -38.79 -22.11
#